data_AF-A0A7M3YBX7-F1
#
_entry.id   AF-A0A7M3YBX7-F1
#
_cell.length_a   1.000
_cell.length_b   1.000
_cell.length_c   1.000
_cell.angle_alpha   90.00
_cell.angle_beta   90.00
_cell.angle_gamma   90.00
#
_symmetry.space_group_name_H-M   'P 1'
#
loop_
_entity.id
_entity.type
_entity.pdbx_description
1 polymer ?
#
loop_
_entity_poly.entity_id
_entity_poly.type
_entity_poly.pdbx_seq_one_letter_code
_entity_poly.pdbx_strand_id
1 'polypeptide(L)'
;MLRQCKKRSCSINNGHFTGSNCPVCNEEGKFIMSDREANSLGRMLALVLRHAPEKFGVEMDLNGWVNSRELSEAIQNKRRHFHWLRGWHFEAIANADDKGRYQVEGEMIRATYGHSIELELDLPTDDIPEALYWPCDPETVATHMEYGIT
;
A
#
# COMPACT_ATOMS: atom_id res chain seq x y z
N MET A 1 -0.69 -12.08 -10.66
CA MET A 1 -1.95 -12.21 -9.91
C MET A 1 -1.63 -12.25 -8.44
N LEU A 2 -2.41 -11.59 -7.58
CA LEU A 2 -2.23 -11.66 -6.12
C LEU A 2 -2.90 -12.92 -5.57
N ARG A 3 -2.18 -13.66 -4.73
CA ARG A 3 -2.60 -14.95 -4.17
C ARG A 3 -2.21 -15.09 -2.71
N GLN A 4 -2.91 -16.00 -2.02
CA GLN A 4 -2.60 -16.45 -0.66
C GLN A 4 -1.99 -17.85 -0.68
N CYS A 5 -0.87 -18.06 0.01
CA CYS A 5 -0.26 -19.35 0.21
C CYS A 5 -1.19 -20.26 1.02
N LYS A 6 -1.43 -21.49 0.55
CA LYS A 6 -2.28 -22.47 1.24
C LYS A 6 -1.56 -23.13 2.42
N LYS A 7 -0.22 -23.14 2.41
CA LYS A 7 0.59 -23.77 3.44
C LYS A 7 0.75 -22.82 4.62
N ARG A 8 -0.01 -23.07 5.70
CA ARG A 8 0.03 -22.25 6.93
C ARG A 8 1.40 -22.19 7.60
N SER A 9 2.25 -23.20 7.41
CA SER A 9 3.61 -23.23 7.94
C SER A 9 4.62 -22.49 7.04
N CYS A 10 4.18 -21.84 5.97
CA CYS A 10 5.04 -21.08 5.07
C CYS A 10 5.33 -19.69 5.66
N SER A 11 6.58 -19.26 5.60
CA SER A 11 7.05 -17.98 6.15
C SER A 11 6.91 -16.80 5.19
N ILE A 12 6.22 -16.95 4.06
CA ILE A 12 6.01 -15.86 3.11
C ILE A 12 5.13 -14.78 3.73
N ASN A 13 5.56 -13.52 3.71
CA ASN A 13 4.83 -12.27 4.04
C ASN A 13 3.35 -12.43 4.41
N ASN A 14 3.05 -12.92 5.62
CA ASN A 14 1.69 -13.19 6.12
C ASN A 14 0.79 -13.95 5.12
N GLY A 15 1.38 -14.83 4.32
CA GLY A 15 0.73 -15.68 3.34
C GLY A 15 0.53 -15.04 1.96
N HIS A 16 0.86 -13.78 1.70
CA HIS A 16 0.48 -13.10 0.44
C HIS A 16 1.65 -12.96 -0.54
N PHE A 17 1.39 -13.16 -1.84
CA PHE A 17 2.40 -13.02 -2.88
C PHE A 17 1.80 -12.77 -4.28
N THR A 18 2.63 -12.23 -5.18
CA THR A 18 2.28 -12.09 -6.60
C THR A 18 2.87 -13.25 -7.40
N GLY A 19 2.04 -13.95 -8.17
CA GLY A 19 2.46 -15.08 -9.02
C GLY A 19 1.48 -16.25 -8.98
N SER A 20 1.85 -17.37 -9.58
CA SER A 20 1.06 -18.62 -9.53
C SER A 20 1.42 -19.45 -8.30
N ASN A 21 2.73 -19.66 -8.08
CA ASN A 21 3.27 -20.48 -7.02
C ASN A 21 3.97 -19.60 -5.98
N CYS A 22 3.87 -20.00 -4.72
CA CYS A 22 4.52 -19.31 -3.61
C CYS A 22 6.05 -19.34 -3.80
N PRO A 23 6.76 -18.19 -3.71
CA PRO A 23 8.20 -18.15 -3.94
C PRO A 23 9.02 -18.90 -2.87
N VAL A 24 8.41 -19.21 -1.72
CA VAL A 24 9.09 -19.89 -0.60
C VAL A 24 8.85 -21.40 -0.60
N CYS A 25 7.58 -21.83 -0.68
CA CYS A 25 7.23 -23.25 -0.57
C CYS A 25 6.78 -23.90 -1.88
N ASN A 26 6.75 -23.14 -2.98
CA ASN A 26 6.35 -23.57 -4.33
C ASN A 26 4.91 -24.12 -4.46
N GLU A 27 4.08 -23.98 -3.43
CA GLU A 27 2.66 -24.37 -3.46
C GLU A 27 1.83 -23.41 -4.31
N GLU A 28 0.79 -23.93 -4.96
CA GLU A 28 -0.15 -23.10 -5.70
C GLU A 28 -0.98 -22.23 -4.73
N GLY A 29 -0.96 -20.92 -4.96
CA GLY A 29 -1.72 -19.98 -4.13
C GLY A 29 -3.21 -20.00 -4.42
N LYS A 30 -4.03 -19.73 -3.40
CA LYS A 30 -5.44 -19.38 -3.56
C LYS A 30 -5.55 -18.01 -4.22
N PHE A 31 -6.33 -17.90 -5.29
CA PHE A 31 -6.57 -16.64 -5.98
C PHE A 31 -7.23 -15.60 -5.07
N ILE A 32 -6.73 -14.36 -5.10
CA ILE A 32 -7.35 -13.20 -4.44
C ILE A 32 -7.86 -12.23 -5.52
N MET A 33 -6.96 -11.75 -6.38
CA MET A 33 -7.29 -10.80 -7.45
C MET A 33 -6.30 -10.85 -8.61
N SER A 34 -6.75 -10.41 -9.78
CA SER A 34 -5.93 -10.29 -10.98
C SER A 34 -4.93 -9.13 -10.89
N ASP A 35 -3.91 -9.12 -11.76
CA ASP A 35 -2.96 -8.01 -11.84
C ASP A 35 -3.63 -6.70 -12.25
N ARG A 36 -4.66 -6.79 -13.10
CA ARG A 36 -5.44 -5.62 -13.51
C ARG A 36 -6.17 -5.01 -12.31
N GLU A 37 -6.79 -5.84 -11.48
CA GLU A 37 -7.50 -5.41 -10.28
C GLU A 37 -6.53 -4.84 -9.25
N ALA A 38 -5.43 -5.54 -8.96
CA ALA A 38 -4.41 -5.07 -8.02
C ALA A 38 -3.81 -3.71 -8.45
N ASN A 39 -3.48 -3.54 -9.73
CA ASN A 39 -2.97 -2.25 -10.24
C ASN A 39 -4.02 -1.13 -10.19
N SER A 40 -5.27 -1.45 -10.53
CA SER A 40 -6.36 -0.47 -10.45
C SER A 40 -6.63 -0.04 -9.01
N LEU A 41 -6.68 -1.02 -8.09
CA LEU A 41 -6.87 -0.79 -6.68
C LEU A 41 -5.71 -0.03 -6.05
N GLY A 42 -4.46 -0.39 -6.38
CA GLY A 42 -3.26 0.33 -5.91
C GLY A 42 -3.25 1.80 -6.31
N ARG A 43 -3.73 2.16 -7.51
CA ARG A 43 -3.89 3.57 -7.92
C ARG A 43 -4.97 4.29 -7.13
N MET A 44 -6.07 3.61 -6.80
CA MET A 44 -7.11 4.20 -5.97
C MET A 44 -6.64 4.39 -4.54
N LEU A 45 -5.97 3.39 -3.95
CA LEU A 45 -5.38 3.50 -2.61
C LEU A 45 -4.37 4.63 -2.55
N ALA A 46 -3.48 4.77 -3.54
CA ALA A 46 -2.56 5.92 -3.60
C ALA A 46 -3.32 7.26 -3.66
N LEU A 47 -4.38 7.36 -4.47
CA LEU A 47 -5.19 8.58 -4.53
C LEU A 47 -5.85 8.91 -3.19
N VAL A 48 -6.52 7.93 -2.57
CA VAL A 48 -7.27 8.14 -1.32
C VAL A 48 -6.33 8.40 -0.16
N LEU A 49 -5.33 7.53 0.02
CA LEU A 49 -4.51 7.51 1.22
C LEU A 49 -3.41 8.56 1.21
N ARG A 50 -3.09 9.18 0.05
CA ARG A 50 -1.99 10.16 -0.04
C ARG A 50 -2.41 11.55 -0.43
N HIS A 51 -3.54 11.71 -1.12
CA HIS A 51 -3.82 12.96 -1.82
C HIS A 51 -5.21 13.50 -1.56
N ALA A 52 -6.23 12.64 -1.55
CA ALA A 52 -7.61 13.08 -1.68
C ALA A 52 -8.62 12.09 -1.06
N PRO A 53 -8.62 11.90 0.27
CA PRO A 53 -9.60 11.03 0.94
C PRO A 53 -11.06 11.47 0.69
N GLU A 54 -11.30 12.77 0.59
CA GLU A 54 -12.60 13.38 0.31
C GLU A 54 -13.18 12.94 -1.05
N LYS A 55 -12.34 12.57 -2.02
CA LYS A 55 -12.81 12.02 -3.30
C LYS A 55 -13.52 10.69 -3.15
N PHE A 56 -13.34 9.98 -2.05
CA PHE A 56 -14.09 8.77 -1.74
C PHE A 56 -15.07 8.96 -0.59
N GLY A 57 -15.05 10.13 0.07
CA GLY A 57 -15.92 10.43 1.20
C GLY A 57 -15.56 9.60 2.43
N VAL A 58 -14.28 9.28 2.59
CA VAL A 58 -13.75 8.60 3.78
C VAL A 58 -13.10 9.61 4.71
N GLU A 59 -13.23 9.38 6.00
CA GLU A 59 -12.49 10.15 7.01
C GLU A 59 -11.09 9.56 7.19
N MET A 60 -10.12 10.44 7.35
CA MET A 60 -8.73 10.12 7.61
C MET A 60 -8.30 10.85 8.87
N ASP A 61 -7.66 10.14 9.79
CA ASP A 61 -7.12 10.76 11.00
C ASP A 61 -5.80 11.52 10.74
N LEU A 62 -5.29 12.18 11.78
CA LEU A 62 -4.05 12.96 11.73
C LEU A 62 -2.83 12.14 11.34
N ASN A 63 -2.86 10.82 11.58
CA ASN A 63 -1.76 9.89 11.33
C ASN A 63 -1.94 9.13 10.00
N GLY A 64 -2.96 9.49 9.21
CA GLY A 64 -3.24 8.96 7.88
C GLY A 64 -4.11 7.70 7.85
N TRP A 65 -4.63 7.25 8.98
CA TRP A 65 -5.44 6.04 9.07
C TRP A 65 -6.85 6.25 8.56
N VAL A 66 -7.33 5.26 7.82
CA VAL A 66 -8.69 5.16 7.28
C VAL A 66 -9.27 3.80 7.64
N ASN A 67 -10.55 3.74 8.01
CA ASN A 67 -11.21 2.47 8.26
C ASN A 67 -11.34 1.65 6.96
N SER A 68 -10.82 0.43 6.99
CA SER A 68 -10.75 -0.50 5.85
C SER A 68 -12.13 -0.94 5.36
N ARG A 69 -13.10 -1.11 6.26
CA ARG A 69 -14.46 -1.46 5.87
C ARG A 69 -15.09 -0.29 5.11
N GLU A 70 -15.05 0.91 5.68
CA GLU A 70 -15.58 2.13 5.08
C GLU A 70 -14.93 2.44 3.73
N LEU A 71 -13.60 2.33 3.63
CA LEU A 71 -12.89 2.50 2.37
C LEU A 71 -13.31 1.47 1.32
N SER A 72 -13.48 0.20 1.71
CA SER A 72 -13.95 -0.82 0.78
C SER A 72 -15.37 -0.54 0.28
N GLU A 73 -16.27 -0.06 1.14
CA GLU A 73 -17.64 0.32 0.80
C GLU A 73 -17.66 1.57 -0.11
N ALA A 74 -16.84 2.58 0.19
CA ALA A 74 -16.68 3.78 -0.61
C ALA A 74 -16.18 3.47 -2.03
N ILE A 75 -15.18 2.59 -2.17
CA ILE A 75 -14.67 2.14 -3.47
C ILE A 75 -15.76 1.39 -4.23
N GLN A 76 -16.48 0.47 -3.58
CA GLN A 76 -17.58 -0.28 -4.20
C GLN A 76 -18.67 0.66 -4.75
N ASN A 77 -19.07 1.66 -3.97
CA ASN A 77 -20.08 2.64 -4.35
C ASN A 77 -19.66 3.47 -5.56
N LYS A 78 -18.39 3.87 -5.65
CA LYS A 78 -17.87 4.65 -6.79
C LYS A 78 -17.50 3.80 -8.00
N ARG A 79 -17.16 2.52 -7.81
CA ARG A 79 -16.63 1.63 -8.84
C ARG A 79 -17.31 0.26 -8.75
N ARG A 80 -18.44 0.11 -9.43
CA ARG A 80 -19.28 -1.11 -9.43
C ARG A 80 -18.53 -2.44 -9.71
N HIS A 81 -17.45 -2.40 -10.49
CA HIS A 81 -16.66 -3.60 -10.78
C HIS A 81 -15.85 -4.12 -9.57
N PHE A 82 -15.77 -3.36 -8.48
CA PHE A 82 -15.15 -3.76 -7.21
C PHE A 82 -16.14 -4.29 -6.18
N HIS A 83 -17.36 -4.71 -6.55
CA HIS A 83 -18.38 -5.26 -5.63
C HIS A 83 -17.92 -6.43 -4.73
N TRP A 84 -16.82 -7.12 -5.10
CA TRP A 84 -16.19 -8.19 -4.34
C TRP A 84 -15.24 -7.69 -3.25
N LEU A 85 -14.84 -6.40 -3.29
CA LEU A 85 -13.85 -5.82 -2.40
C LEU A 85 -14.34 -5.78 -0.96
N ARG A 86 -13.46 -6.13 -0.03
CA ARG A 86 -13.69 -6.17 1.43
C ARG A 86 -12.42 -5.68 2.12
N GLY A 87 -12.53 -5.17 3.34
CA GLY A 87 -11.40 -4.61 4.09
C GLY A 87 -10.15 -5.50 4.14
N TRP A 88 -10.32 -6.82 4.34
CA TRP A 88 -9.18 -7.76 4.38
C TRP A 88 -8.36 -7.83 3.09
N HIS A 89 -8.91 -7.42 1.93
CA HIS A 89 -8.13 -7.39 0.70
C HIS A 89 -7.02 -6.32 0.74
N PHE A 90 -7.18 -5.29 1.57
CA PHE A 90 -6.15 -4.27 1.77
C PHE A 90 -4.94 -4.83 2.52
N GLU A 91 -5.17 -5.71 3.49
CA GLU A 91 -4.11 -6.50 4.14
C GLU A 91 -3.37 -7.37 3.11
N ALA A 92 -4.10 -8.02 2.19
CA ALA A 92 -3.46 -8.80 1.14
C ALA A 92 -2.58 -7.95 0.20
N ILE A 93 -2.99 -6.71 -0.10
CA ILE A 93 -2.20 -5.76 -0.90
C ILE A 93 -0.98 -5.29 -0.11
N ALA A 94 -1.15 -4.89 1.15
CA ALA A 94 -0.06 -4.39 1.98
C ALA A 94 1.02 -5.47 2.19
N ASN A 95 0.61 -6.70 2.51
CA ASN A 95 1.54 -7.81 2.74
C ASN A 95 2.27 -8.26 1.46
N ALA A 96 1.68 -8.07 0.28
CA ALA A 96 2.32 -8.39 -0.99
C ALA A 96 3.14 -7.24 -1.58
N ASP A 97 3.20 -6.08 -0.92
CA ASP A 97 3.97 -4.94 -1.38
C ASP A 97 5.38 -4.91 -0.78
N ASP A 98 6.36 -5.29 -1.59
CA ASP A 98 7.78 -5.27 -1.19
C ASP A 98 8.30 -3.86 -0.85
N LYS A 99 7.61 -2.80 -1.30
CA LYS A 99 7.98 -1.41 -0.99
C LYS A 99 7.36 -0.90 0.30
N GLY A 100 6.50 -1.69 0.95
CA GLY A 100 5.83 -1.32 2.19
C GLY A 100 5.03 -0.03 2.08
N ARG A 101 4.36 0.26 0.95
CA ARG A 101 3.61 1.52 0.75
C ARG A 101 2.44 1.69 1.69
N TYR A 102 1.93 0.59 2.24
CA TYR A 102 0.72 0.54 3.04
C TYR A 102 1.00 -0.21 4.33
N GLN A 103 0.39 0.27 5.41
CA GLN A 103 0.37 -0.37 6.72
C GLN A 103 -1.09 -0.69 7.06
N VAL A 104 -1.32 -1.86 7.65
CA VAL A 104 -2.64 -2.29 8.10
C VAL A 104 -2.55 -2.71 9.56
N GLU A 105 -3.43 -2.16 10.40
CA GLU A 105 -3.54 -2.49 11.81
C GLU A 105 -5.00 -2.69 12.19
N GLY A 106 -5.37 -3.93 12.51
CA GLY A 106 -6.76 -4.31 12.75
C GLY A 106 -7.62 -3.99 11.53
N GLU A 107 -8.59 -3.08 11.70
CA GLU A 107 -9.45 -2.62 10.61
C GLU A 107 -9.00 -1.30 9.99
N MET A 108 -7.79 -0.80 10.28
CA MET A 108 -7.29 0.47 9.78
C MET A 108 -6.22 0.26 8.70
N ILE A 109 -6.21 1.12 7.69
CA ILE A 109 -5.16 1.18 6.67
C ILE A 109 -4.66 2.62 6.50
N ARG A 110 -3.37 2.77 6.27
CA ARG A 110 -2.75 4.04 5.83
C ARG A 110 -1.68 3.81 4.77
N ALA A 111 -1.30 4.88 4.08
CA ALA A 111 -0.05 4.89 3.34
C ALA A 111 1.11 5.23 4.29
N THR A 112 2.30 4.68 4.04
CA THR A 112 3.50 4.92 4.86
C THR A 112 4.33 6.10 4.35
N TYR A 113 4.10 6.57 3.13
CA TYR A 113 4.81 7.70 2.54
C TYR A 113 4.09 8.29 1.32
N GLY A 114 4.57 9.44 0.86
CA GLY A 114 4.17 10.07 -0.40
C GLY A 114 2.88 10.88 -0.32
N HIS A 115 2.54 11.38 0.88
CA HIS A 115 1.40 12.25 1.11
C HIS A 115 1.63 13.64 0.50
N SER A 116 0.59 14.22 -0.08
CA SER A 116 0.53 15.65 -0.47
C SER A 116 -0.42 16.44 0.44
N ILE A 117 -0.87 15.80 1.52
CA ILE A 117 -1.71 16.37 2.56
C ILE A 117 -0.89 16.39 3.86
N GLU A 118 -1.19 17.34 4.73
CA GLU A 118 -0.49 17.51 6.01
C GLU A 118 -0.96 16.43 6.99
N LEU A 119 -0.02 15.65 7.52
CA LEU A 119 -0.24 14.56 8.47
C LEU A 119 0.89 14.53 9.50
N GLU A 120 0.58 14.04 10.70
CA GLU A 120 1.52 13.76 11.77
C GLU A 120 1.80 12.24 11.81
N LEU A 121 2.70 11.77 10.94
CA LEU A 121 3.04 10.34 10.86
C LEU A 121 3.87 9.90 12.07
N ASP A 122 3.42 8.84 12.73
CA ASP A 122 4.08 8.16 13.86
C ASP A 122 4.87 6.92 13.40
N LEU A 123 5.68 7.08 12.35
CA LEU A 123 6.51 6.00 11.84
C LEU A 123 7.79 5.82 12.67
N PRO A 124 8.32 4.60 12.80
CA PRO A 124 9.61 4.37 13.46
C PRO A 124 10.73 5.19 12.83
N THR A 125 11.57 5.79 13.67
CA THR A 125 12.74 6.59 13.27
C THR A 125 14.06 6.01 13.77
N ASP A 126 14.02 4.78 14.30
CA ASP A 126 15.18 4.02 14.76
C ASP A 126 15.88 3.28 13.61
N ASP A 127 17.11 2.83 13.84
CA ASP A 127 17.90 1.98 12.92
C ASP A 127 18.08 2.52 11.50
N ILE A 128 18.00 3.85 11.32
CA ILE A 128 18.24 4.50 10.02
C ILE A 128 19.73 4.33 9.64
N PRO A 129 20.05 3.82 8.45
CA PRO A 129 21.43 3.71 7.99
C PRO A 129 22.16 5.06 7.96
N GLU A 130 23.48 5.05 8.17
CA GLU A 130 24.33 6.27 8.15
C GLU A 130 24.24 7.05 6.83
N ALA A 131 23.97 6.36 5.71
CA ALA A 131 23.79 6.96 4.40
C ALA A 131 22.55 6.38 3.68
N LEU A 132 21.80 7.27 3.03
CA LEU A 132 20.68 6.97 2.15
C LEU A 132 20.94 7.52 0.74
N TYR A 133 20.14 7.10 -0.23
CA TYR A 133 20.24 7.54 -1.62
C TYR A 133 19.01 8.33 -2.04
N TRP A 134 19.24 9.37 -2.85
CA TRP A 134 18.18 10.16 -3.48
C TRP A 134 18.35 10.11 -5.00
N PRO A 135 17.33 9.66 -5.77
CA PRO A 135 17.40 9.70 -7.22
C PRO A 135 17.39 11.14 -7.71
N CYS A 136 18.33 11.48 -8.60
CA CYS A 136 18.53 12.83 -9.11
C CYS A 136 18.80 12.76 -10.61
N ASP A 137 18.11 13.59 -11.39
CA ASP A 137 18.44 13.76 -12.80
C ASP A 137 19.73 14.59 -12.93
N PRO A 138 20.62 14.32 -13.90
CA PRO A 138 21.87 15.05 -14.04
C PRO A 138 21.69 16.58 -14.15
N GLU A 139 20.57 17.02 -14.70
CA GLU A 139 20.22 18.44 -14.87
C GLU A 139 19.86 19.12 -13.55
N THR A 140 19.37 18.39 -12.55
CA THR A 140 18.98 18.96 -11.25
C THR A 140 20.10 18.92 -10.20
N VAL A 141 21.23 18.27 -10.52
CA VAL A 141 22.37 18.13 -9.59
C VAL A 141 22.87 19.48 -9.08
N ALA A 142 23.04 20.46 -9.97
CA ALA A 142 23.52 21.78 -9.58
C ALA A 142 22.56 22.46 -8.58
N THR A 143 21.25 22.36 -8.84
CA THR A 143 20.21 22.88 -7.94
C THR A 143 20.23 22.18 -6.58
N HIS A 144 20.33 20.85 -6.55
CA HIS A 144 20.38 20.11 -5.29
C HIS A 144 21.64 20.38 -4.48
N MET A 145 22.78 20.63 -5.15
CA MET A 145 24.02 21.02 -4.49
C MET A 145 23.95 22.42 -3.89
N GLU A 146 23.18 23.33 -4.50
CA GLU A 146 23.02 24.72 -4.04
C GLU A 146 21.95 24.85 -2.94
N TYR A 147 20.79 24.21 -3.11
CA TYR A 147 19.61 24.40 -2.26
C TYR A 147 19.24 23.19 -1.39
N GLY A 148 19.88 22.04 -1.60
CA GLY A 148 19.51 20.77 -0.97
C GLY A 148 18.39 20.01 -1.70
N ILE A 149 17.93 18.91 -1.10
CA ILE A 149 16.78 18.15 -1.59
C ILE A 149 15.51 18.82 -1.07
N THR A 150 14.62 19.19 -1.99
CA THR A 150 13.33 19.86 -1.71
C THR A 150 12.18 19.11 -2.34
#